data_AF-A0A947HLQ3-F1
#
_entry.id   AF-A0A947HLQ3-F1
#
_cell.length_a   1.000
_cell.length_b   1.000
_cell.length_c   1.000
_cell.angle_alpha   90.00
_cell.angle_beta   90.00
_cell.angle_gamma   90.00
#
_symmetry.space_group_name_H-M   'P 1'
#
loop_
_entity.id
_entity.type
_entity.pdbx_description
1 polymer ?
#
loop_
_entity_poly.entity_id
_entity_poly.type
_entity_poly.pdbx_seq_one_letter_code
_entity_poly.pdbx_strand_id
1 'polypeptide(L)'
;MTTSPLLRALSFVLVAVGLTGAARAHEPKLMSMLSAIDLVPTADQLRRVVTSPDVALDAVARDASLSPYLRERAISLFSVSPTRDVAKRLEALASAPALPARLRAMAVYTRVRGFAAVDAQAALAYATTLSRASDLDAREAAIRGLRWIALPGADAVLAGAFVAETHPPLKATIQHVQRARAELKRAAEAR
;
A
#
# COMPACT_ATOMS: atom_id res chain seq x y z
N MET A 1 4.16 19.65 -65.31
CA MET A 1 3.33 20.55 -64.48
C MET A 1 3.67 20.26 -63.03
N THR A 2 4.70 20.92 -62.51
CA THR A 2 4.64 22.16 -61.71
C THR A 2 4.36 21.88 -60.22
N THR A 3 5.47 21.92 -59.48
CA THR A 3 5.65 22.02 -58.03
C THR A 3 4.76 23.07 -57.37
N SER A 4 4.31 22.82 -56.13
CA SER A 4 4.38 23.83 -55.05
C SER A 4 4.15 23.25 -53.65
N PRO A 5 5.19 23.30 -52.78
CA PRO A 5 5.15 23.02 -51.34
C PRO A 5 5.11 24.34 -50.56
N LEU A 6 4.06 24.66 -49.81
CA LEU A 6 4.05 25.88 -48.99
C LEU A 6 3.28 25.71 -47.67
N LEU A 7 4.05 25.84 -46.60
CA LEU A 7 3.70 26.60 -45.39
C LEU A 7 2.51 26.10 -44.58
N ARG A 8 2.76 25.16 -43.67
CA ARG A 8 2.08 25.19 -42.36
C ARG A 8 3.11 25.56 -41.29
N ALA A 9 3.06 26.85 -40.96
CA ALA A 9 3.88 27.51 -39.98
C ALA A 9 3.86 26.76 -38.65
N LEU A 10 5.06 26.42 -38.20
CA LEU A 10 5.40 26.11 -36.82
C LEU A 10 4.83 27.21 -35.91
N SER A 11 3.73 26.94 -35.23
CA SER A 11 3.36 27.65 -34.02
C SER A 11 3.90 26.86 -32.84
N PHE A 12 5.22 26.98 -32.61
CA PHE A 12 5.83 26.57 -31.36
C PHE A 12 5.40 27.59 -30.29
N VAL A 13 4.21 27.37 -29.72
CA VAL A 13 3.84 28.03 -28.46
C VAL A 13 4.70 27.37 -27.39
N LEU A 14 5.83 28.00 -27.11
CA LEU A 14 6.71 27.69 -25.99
C LEU A 14 5.94 28.05 -24.72
N VAL A 15 5.05 27.17 -24.26
CA VAL A 15 4.49 27.26 -22.92
C VAL A 15 5.65 26.94 -21.98
N ALA A 16 6.34 27.99 -21.54
CA ALA A 16 7.18 27.96 -20.35
C ALA A 16 6.27 27.65 -19.16
N VAL A 17 5.92 26.36 -19.02
CA VAL A 17 5.34 25.83 -17.79
C VAL A 17 6.42 26.08 -16.75
N GLY A 18 6.21 27.10 -15.93
CA GLY A 18 7.01 27.37 -14.76
C GLY A 18 7.02 26.13 -13.89
N LEU A 19 8.06 25.32 -14.07
CA LEU A 19 8.48 24.24 -13.18
C LEU A 19 9.02 24.88 -11.90
N THR A 20 8.22 25.68 -11.21
CA THR A 20 8.36 25.86 -9.77
C THR A 20 7.75 24.64 -9.09
N GLY A 21 8.30 23.47 -9.43
CA GLY A 21 8.27 22.32 -8.54
C GLY A 21 9.19 22.66 -7.39
N ALA A 22 8.74 23.53 -6.48
CA ALA A 22 9.37 23.67 -5.19
C ALA A 22 9.37 22.26 -4.60
N ALA A 23 10.54 21.62 -4.63
CA ALA A 23 10.74 20.34 -3.98
C ALA A 23 10.22 20.51 -2.56
N ARG A 24 9.09 19.86 -2.25
CA ARG A 24 8.49 19.99 -0.93
C ARG A 24 9.49 19.37 0.03
N ALA A 25 10.21 20.23 0.75
CA ALA A 25 11.12 19.77 1.78
C ALA A 25 10.29 19.00 2.81
N HIS A 26 10.61 17.71 2.98
CA HIS A 26 9.98 16.89 4.00
C HIS A 26 10.38 17.41 5.38
N GLU A 27 9.47 17.32 6.35
CA GLU A 27 9.73 17.78 7.71
C GLU A 27 10.93 17.01 8.32
N PRO A 28 12.04 17.67 8.73
CA PRO A 28 13.26 16.97 9.12
C PRO A 28 13.07 15.96 10.26
N LYS A 29 12.20 16.29 11.22
CA LYS A 29 11.87 15.40 12.34
C LYS A 29 11.12 14.14 11.88
N LEU A 30 10.24 14.24 10.88
CA LEU A 30 9.58 13.07 10.30
C LEU A 30 10.61 12.18 9.59
N MET A 31 11.51 12.78 8.81
CA MET A 31 12.55 12.02 8.11
C MET A 31 13.47 11.28 9.08
N SER A 32 13.86 11.93 10.18
CA SER A 32 14.61 11.29 11.26
C SER A 32 13.84 10.10 11.87
N MET A 33 12.55 10.27 12.15
CA MET A 33 11.69 9.19 12.67
C MET A 33 11.53 8.02 11.69
N LEU A 34 11.35 8.30 10.39
CA LEU A 34 11.23 7.28 9.35
C LEU A 34 12.54 6.52 9.10
N SER A 35 13.67 7.15 9.39
CA SER A 35 14.98 6.52 9.24
C SER A 35 15.33 5.61 10.42
N ALA A 36 14.59 5.69 11.53
CA ALA A 36 14.81 4.86 12.71
C ALA A 36 14.30 3.42 12.47
N ILE A 37 15.23 2.47 12.47
CA ILE A 37 14.95 1.05 12.17
C ILE A 37 14.17 0.39 13.32
N ASP A 38 14.56 0.66 14.56
CA ASP A 38 14.07 -0.07 15.74
C ASP A 38 12.86 0.59 16.43
N LEU A 39 12.40 1.72 15.91
CA LEU A 39 11.31 2.48 16.52
C LEU A 39 10.05 2.42 15.66
N VAL A 40 8.96 1.85 16.20
CA VAL A 40 7.62 1.99 15.63
C VAL A 40 6.89 3.09 16.42
N PRO A 41 6.72 4.30 15.87
CA PRO A 41 6.08 5.39 16.58
C PRO A 41 4.59 5.11 16.78
N THR A 42 4.03 5.62 17.88
CA THR A 42 2.57 5.69 18.08
C THR A 42 1.96 6.81 17.24
N ALA A 43 0.63 6.80 17.09
CA ALA A 43 -0.08 7.89 16.42
C ALA A 43 0.16 9.26 17.10
N ASP A 44 0.23 9.30 18.44
CA ASP A 44 0.53 10.52 19.18
C ASP A 44 1.96 11.02 18.95
N GLN A 45 2.93 10.12 18.85
CA GLN A 45 4.32 10.50 18.53
C GLN A 45 4.41 11.11 17.13
N LEU A 46 3.69 10.57 16.14
CA LEU A 46 3.61 11.17 14.80
C LEU A 46 2.97 12.58 14.83
N ARG A 47 1.85 12.75 15.54
CA ARG A 47 1.15 14.05 15.68
C ARG A 47 1.97 15.13 16.37
N ARG A 48 2.92 14.74 17.24
CA ARG A 48 3.85 15.70 17.87
C ARG A 48 4.95 16.19 16.94
N VAL A 49 5.21 15.45 15.86
CA VAL A 49 6.30 15.73 14.93
C VAL A 49 5.80 16.47 13.69
N VAL A 50 4.62 16.13 13.20
CA VAL A 50 4.01 16.75 12.02
C VAL A 50 2.54 17.05 12.28
N THR A 51 2.03 18.17 11.73
CA THR A 51 0.63 18.62 11.97
C THR A 51 -0.39 17.63 11.39
N SER A 52 -0.11 17.10 10.19
CA SER A 52 -1.00 16.22 9.46
C SER A 52 -0.27 14.93 9.05
N PRO A 53 -0.10 13.95 9.96
CA PRO A 53 0.69 12.74 9.71
C PRO A 53 0.33 12.02 8.43
N ASP A 54 -0.97 11.82 8.17
CA ASP A 54 -1.41 11.05 7.00
C ASP A 54 -1.07 11.74 5.67
N VAL A 55 -1.07 13.07 5.64
CA VAL A 55 -0.67 13.85 4.46
C VAL A 55 0.84 13.79 4.27
N ALA A 56 1.59 13.93 5.35
CA ALA A 56 3.06 13.88 5.30
C ALA A 56 3.57 12.49 4.90
N LEU A 57 2.98 11.41 5.43
CA LEU A 57 3.30 10.03 5.05
C LEU A 57 2.94 9.73 3.58
N ASP A 58 1.80 10.22 3.08
CA ASP A 58 1.43 10.08 1.67
C ASP A 58 2.41 10.81 0.73
N ALA A 59 2.85 12.02 1.13
CA ALA A 59 3.87 12.76 0.39
C ALA A 59 5.20 11.99 0.32
N VAL A 60 5.67 11.44 1.45
CA VAL A 60 6.90 10.62 1.48
C VAL A 60 6.74 9.35 0.64
N ALA A 61 5.61 8.64 0.74
CA ALA A 61 5.37 7.41 -0.01
C ALA A 61 5.45 7.63 -1.54
N ARG A 62 4.99 8.80 -2.01
CA ARG A 62 4.93 9.17 -3.43
C ARG A 62 6.22 9.79 -3.96
N ASP A 63 7.12 10.26 -3.12
CA ASP A 63 8.34 10.93 -3.56
C ASP A 63 9.35 9.93 -4.15
N ALA A 64 9.53 9.96 -5.46
CA ALA A 64 10.45 9.09 -6.19
C ALA A 64 11.94 9.42 -5.94
N SER A 65 12.26 10.59 -5.39
CA SER A 65 13.63 10.98 -5.04
C SER A 65 14.12 10.35 -3.73
N LEU A 66 13.20 9.84 -2.90
CA LEU A 66 13.52 9.19 -1.63
C LEU A 66 13.85 7.70 -1.82
N SER A 67 14.61 7.16 -0.87
CA SER A 67 14.97 5.74 -0.87
C SER A 67 13.74 4.83 -0.76
N PRO A 68 13.75 3.63 -1.36
CA PRO A 68 12.65 2.67 -1.23
C PRO A 68 12.29 2.37 0.23
N TYR A 69 13.29 2.30 1.11
CA TYR A 69 13.09 2.05 2.54
C TYR A 69 12.20 3.10 3.21
N LEU A 70 12.49 4.39 3.01
CA LEU A 70 11.71 5.48 3.64
C LEU A 70 10.26 5.48 3.14
N ARG A 71 10.08 5.21 1.85
CA ARG A 71 8.75 5.13 1.22
C ARG A 71 7.95 3.94 1.76
N GLU A 72 8.56 2.77 1.86
CA GLU A 72 7.96 1.58 2.48
C GLU A 72 7.60 1.84 3.94
N ARG A 73 8.51 2.47 4.69
CA ARG A 73 8.30 2.82 6.09
C ARG A 73 7.11 3.75 6.23
N ALA A 74 7.03 4.81 5.42
CA ALA A 74 5.91 5.74 5.44
C ALA A 74 4.57 5.04 5.19
N ILE A 75 4.51 4.13 4.20
CA ILE A 75 3.32 3.33 3.93
C ILE A 75 2.95 2.47 5.15
N SER A 76 3.93 1.77 5.75
CA SER A 76 3.68 0.89 6.89
C SER A 76 3.12 1.63 8.11
N LEU A 77 3.53 2.89 8.32
CA LEU A 77 3.12 3.69 9.48
C LEU A 77 1.67 4.17 9.39
N PHE A 78 0.99 4.08 8.23
CA PHE A 78 -0.46 4.28 8.19
C PHE A 78 -1.21 3.31 9.12
N SER A 79 -0.63 2.15 9.44
CA SER A 79 -1.25 1.19 10.37
C SER A 79 -1.40 1.68 11.81
N VAL A 80 -0.71 2.75 12.21
CA VAL A 80 -0.83 3.28 13.58
C VAL A 80 -2.04 4.19 13.76
N SER A 81 -2.67 4.63 12.66
CA SER A 81 -3.86 5.48 12.66
C SER A 81 -4.88 5.01 11.61
N PRO A 82 -5.50 3.82 11.80
CA PRO A 82 -6.38 3.19 10.82
C PRO A 82 -7.76 3.87 10.71
N THR A 83 -7.80 5.08 10.18
CA THR A 83 -9.05 5.83 9.91
C THR A 83 -9.59 5.52 8.53
N ARG A 84 -10.87 5.84 8.27
CA ARG A 84 -11.48 5.67 6.94
C ARG A 84 -10.75 6.45 5.84
N ASP A 85 -10.19 7.61 6.15
CA ASP A 85 -9.43 8.41 5.18
C ASP A 85 -8.06 7.81 4.91
N VAL A 86 -7.40 7.23 5.92
CA VAL A 86 -6.17 6.45 5.73
C VAL A 86 -6.43 5.21 4.88
N ALA A 87 -7.56 4.53 5.06
CA ALA A 87 -7.96 3.42 4.19
C ALA A 87 -8.03 3.85 2.72
N LYS A 88 -8.71 4.96 2.42
CA LYS A 88 -8.80 5.51 1.05
C LYS A 88 -7.43 5.90 0.48
N ARG A 89 -6.54 6.47 1.31
CA ARG A 89 -5.17 6.82 0.88
C ARG A 89 -4.36 5.57 0.51
N LEU A 90 -4.41 4.53 1.33
CA LEU A 90 -3.74 3.26 1.04
C LEU A 90 -4.31 2.59 -0.20
N GLU A 91 -5.63 2.64 -0.42
CA GLU A 91 -6.27 2.14 -1.64
C GLU A 91 -5.79 2.92 -2.87
N ALA A 92 -5.69 4.26 -2.77
CA ALA A 92 -5.15 5.10 -3.84
C ALA A 92 -3.65 4.86 -4.12
N LEU A 93 -2.85 4.52 -3.10
CA LEU A 93 -1.46 4.11 -3.27
C LEU A 93 -1.36 2.73 -3.93
N ALA A 94 -2.20 1.78 -3.51
CA ALA A 94 -2.27 0.44 -4.08
C ALA A 94 -2.62 0.44 -5.57
N SER A 95 -3.41 1.41 -6.03
CA SER A 95 -3.81 1.54 -7.45
C SER A 95 -2.97 2.53 -8.26
N ALA A 96 -1.92 3.14 -7.70
CA ALA A 96 -1.15 4.19 -8.38
C ALA A 96 -0.10 3.59 -9.34
N PRO A 97 -0.28 3.66 -10.68
CA PRO A 97 0.63 3.00 -11.63
C PRO A 97 2.05 3.57 -11.61
N ALA A 98 2.23 4.83 -11.20
CA ALA A 98 3.53 5.47 -11.05
C ALA A 98 4.35 4.93 -9.87
N LEU A 99 3.74 4.19 -8.93
CA LEU A 99 4.46 3.57 -7.83
C LEU A 99 5.03 2.20 -8.25
N PRO A 100 6.25 1.85 -7.81
CA PRO A 100 6.79 0.50 -7.91
C PRO A 100 5.81 -0.54 -7.36
N ALA A 101 5.70 -1.70 -8.02
CA ALA A 101 4.76 -2.77 -7.64
C ALA A 101 4.89 -3.17 -6.16
N ARG A 102 6.12 -3.26 -5.65
CA ARG A 102 6.42 -3.52 -4.24
C ARG A 102 5.77 -2.50 -3.28
N LEU A 103 5.77 -1.20 -3.60
CA LEU A 103 5.10 -0.18 -2.77
C LEU A 103 3.58 -0.30 -2.83
N ARG A 104 3.03 -0.61 -4.01
CA ARG A 104 1.58 -0.87 -4.15
C ARG A 104 1.16 -2.08 -3.31
N ALA A 105 1.91 -3.17 -3.37
CA ALA A 105 1.69 -4.35 -2.56
C ALA A 105 1.82 -4.08 -1.05
N MET A 106 2.80 -3.26 -0.63
CA MET A 106 2.92 -2.82 0.76
C MET A 106 1.68 -2.03 1.21
N ALA A 107 1.12 -1.18 0.35
CA ALA A 107 -0.10 -0.44 0.64
C ALA A 107 -1.30 -1.39 0.82
N VAL A 108 -1.44 -2.39 -0.05
CA VAL A 108 -2.44 -3.47 0.10
C VAL A 108 -2.29 -4.19 1.43
N TYR A 109 -1.08 -4.69 1.73
CA TYR A 109 -0.84 -5.42 2.97
C TYR A 109 -1.13 -4.57 4.21
N THR A 110 -0.69 -3.31 4.21
CA THR A 110 -0.94 -2.38 5.32
C THR A 110 -2.43 -2.08 5.47
N ARG A 111 -3.16 -1.91 4.36
CA ARG A 111 -4.61 -1.69 4.35
C ARG A 111 -5.38 -2.86 4.93
N VAL A 112 -4.99 -4.09 4.61
CA VAL A 112 -5.66 -5.28 5.14
C VAL A 112 -5.28 -5.51 6.60
N ARG A 113 -3.98 -5.53 6.92
CA ARG A 113 -3.48 -5.78 8.28
C ARG A 113 -3.91 -4.71 9.27
N GLY A 114 -3.68 -3.42 8.96
CA GLY A 114 -3.90 -2.31 9.87
C GLY A 114 -5.37 -2.12 10.24
N PHE A 115 -6.28 -2.54 9.37
CA PHE A 115 -7.73 -2.38 9.56
C PHE A 115 -8.42 -3.65 10.07
N ALA A 116 -7.73 -4.79 10.13
CA ALA A 116 -8.32 -6.04 10.60
C ALA A 116 -8.88 -5.94 12.04
N ALA A 117 -8.29 -5.08 12.88
CA ALA A 117 -8.75 -4.85 14.25
C ALA A 117 -9.80 -3.74 14.40
N VAL A 118 -9.96 -2.87 13.38
CA VAL A 118 -10.84 -1.70 13.43
C VAL A 118 -12.13 -1.93 12.64
N ASP A 119 -12.00 -2.52 11.46
CA ASP A 119 -13.12 -2.88 10.60
C ASP A 119 -12.75 -4.17 9.83
N ALA A 120 -12.86 -5.30 10.55
CA ALA A 120 -12.51 -6.60 10.02
C ALA A 120 -13.33 -6.97 8.77
N GLN A 121 -14.58 -6.53 8.69
CA GLN A 121 -15.48 -6.84 7.58
C GLN A 121 -15.06 -6.09 6.32
N ALA A 122 -14.76 -4.80 6.40
CA ALA A 122 -14.26 -4.03 5.27
C ALA A 122 -12.86 -4.51 4.84
N ALA A 123 -11.99 -4.86 5.80
CA ALA A 123 -10.67 -5.43 5.50
C ALA A 123 -10.80 -6.78 4.77
N LEU A 124 -11.72 -7.65 5.19
CA LEU A 124 -12.01 -8.92 4.52
C LEU A 124 -12.57 -8.71 3.12
N ALA A 125 -13.52 -7.79 2.94
CA ALA A 125 -14.09 -7.49 1.62
C ALA A 125 -13.00 -7.00 0.65
N TYR A 126 -12.15 -6.09 1.10
CA TYR A 126 -11.03 -5.58 0.31
C TYR A 126 -10.03 -6.68 -0.06
N ALA A 127 -9.62 -7.50 0.91
CA ALA A 127 -8.71 -8.62 0.66
C ALA A 127 -9.31 -9.67 -0.27
N THR A 128 -10.62 -9.94 -0.18
CA THR A 128 -11.34 -10.89 -1.06
C THR A 128 -11.36 -10.42 -2.50
N THR A 129 -11.58 -9.13 -2.73
CA THR A 129 -11.49 -8.54 -4.08
C THR A 129 -10.08 -8.69 -4.64
N LEU A 130 -9.07 -8.31 -3.85
CA LEU A 130 -7.69 -8.31 -4.33
C LEU A 130 -7.06 -9.71 -4.42
N SER A 131 -7.55 -10.71 -3.68
CA SER A 131 -7.06 -12.09 -3.82
C SER A 131 -7.37 -12.70 -5.19
N ARG A 132 -8.19 -12.02 -6.01
CA ARG A 132 -8.56 -12.41 -7.38
C ARG A 132 -7.99 -11.46 -8.44
N ALA A 133 -7.18 -10.48 -8.04
CA ALA A 133 -6.59 -9.52 -8.97
C ALA A 133 -5.65 -10.20 -9.99
N SER A 134 -5.44 -9.58 -11.14
CA SER A 134 -4.43 -10.03 -12.11
C SER A 134 -3.01 -9.69 -11.65
N ASP A 135 -2.84 -8.62 -10.86
CA ASP A 135 -1.56 -8.23 -10.26
C ASP A 135 -1.16 -9.24 -9.17
N LEU A 136 -0.09 -9.99 -9.42
CA LEU A 136 0.42 -11.04 -8.55
C LEU A 136 0.84 -10.50 -7.17
N ASP A 137 1.50 -9.34 -7.13
CA ASP A 137 2.01 -8.77 -5.88
C ASP A 137 0.85 -8.27 -5.01
N ALA A 138 -0.17 -7.68 -5.62
CA ALA A 138 -1.39 -7.27 -4.93
C ALA A 138 -2.16 -8.46 -4.35
N ARG A 139 -2.29 -9.55 -5.13
CA ARG A 139 -2.88 -10.80 -4.64
C ARG A 139 -2.11 -11.35 -3.45
N GLU A 140 -0.79 -11.49 -3.57
CA GLU A 140 0.03 -12.04 -2.50
C GLU A 140 -0.07 -11.20 -1.22
N ALA A 141 -0.01 -9.87 -1.35
CA ALA A 141 -0.18 -8.95 -0.22
C ALA A 141 -1.54 -9.10 0.46
N ALA A 142 -2.62 -9.25 -0.32
CA ALA A 142 -3.97 -9.48 0.21
C ALA A 142 -4.04 -10.83 0.95
N ILE A 143 -3.51 -11.91 0.36
CA ILE A 143 -3.45 -13.25 0.98
C ILE A 143 -2.68 -13.20 2.31
N ARG A 144 -1.50 -12.56 2.34
CA ARG A 144 -0.73 -12.39 3.57
C ARG A 144 -1.50 -11.58 4.61
N GLY A 145 -2.24 -10.56 4.17
CA GLY A 145 -3.09 -9.73 5.02
C GLY A 145 -4.21 -10.53 5.71
N LEU A 146 -4.81 -11.51 5.03
CA LEU A 146 -5.86 -12.38 5.60
C LEU A 146 -5.43 -13.12 6.87
N ARG A 147 -4.12 -13.28 7.11
CA ARG A 147 -3.59 -13.82 8.39
C ARG A 147 -4.14 -13.08 9.61
N TRP A 148 -4.36 -11.77 9.50
CA TRP A 148 -4.70 -10.91 10.62
C TRP A 148 -6.21 -10.75 10.86
N ILE A 149 -7.05 -11.27 9.97
CA ILE A 149 -8.51 -11.11 10.05
C ILE A 149 -9.13 -12.31 10.81
N ALA A 150 -9.70 -12.07 11.98
CA ALA A 150 -10.26 -13.13 12.83
C ALA A 150 -11.63 -13.68 12.35
N LEU A 151 -12.15 -13.20 11.22
CA LEU A 151 -13.45 -13.63 10.70
C LEU A 151 -13.37 -15.02 10.03
N PRO A 152 -14.39 -15.88 10.18
CA PRO A 152 -14.46 -17.18 9.49
C PRO A 152 -14.36 -17.08 7.97
N GLY A 153 -14.88 -15.99 7.39
CA GLY A 153 -14.82 -15.74 5.96
C GLY A 153 -13.38 -15.67 5.40
N ALA A 154 -12.38 -15.33 6.22
CA ALA A 154 -10.99 -15.30 5.78
C ALA A 154 -10.48 -16.72 5.42
N ASP A 155 -10.89 -17.76 6.15
CA ASP A 155 -10.50 -19.14 5.85
C ASP A 155 -11.18 -19.65 4.58
N ALA A 156 -12.44 -19.28 4.36
CA ALA A 156 -13.17 -19.59 3.13
C ALA A 156 -12.50 -18.93 1.90
N VAL A 157 -12.06 -17.67 2.04
CA VAL A 157 -11.32 -16.97 0.98
C VAL A 157 -9.99 -17.68 0.68
N LEU A 158 -9.23 -18.06 1.70
CA LEU A 158 -7.96 -18.79 1.52
C LEU A 158 -8.16 -20.16 0.87
N ALA A 159 -9.19 -20.91 1.27
CA ALA A 159 -9.50 -22.20 0.68
C ALA A 159 -9.89 -22.06 -0.81
N GLY A 160 -10.75 -21.09 -1.14
CA GLY A 160 -11.10 -20.80 -2.53
C GLY A 160 -9.91 -20.34 -3.36
N ALA A 161 -9.06 -19.46 -2.82
CA ALA A 161 -7.84 -19.02 -3.47
C ALA A 161 -6.88 -20.18 -3.72
N PHE A 162 -6.70 -21.11 -2.77
CA PHE A 162 -5.82 -22.26 -2.93
C PHE A 162 -6.24 -23.18 -4.09
N VAL A 163 -7.54 -23.41 -4.24
CA VAL A 163 -8.10 -24.23 -5.33
C VAL A 163 -7.90 -23.55 -6.68
N ALA A 164 -8.15 -22.24 -6.75
CA ALA A 164 -8.04 -21.47 -7.99
C ALA A 164 -6.59 -21.14 -8.39
N GLU A 165 -5.64 -21.13 -7.45
CA GLU A 165 -4.28 -20.67 -7.69
C GLU A 165 -3.45 -21.66 -8.53
N THR A 166 -2.85 -21.12 -9.59
CA THR A 166 -1.98 -21.83 -10.53
C THR A 166 -0.51 -21.45 -10.38
N HIS A 167 -0.20 -20.31 -9.76
CA HIS A 167 1.16 -19.84 -9.52
C HIS A 167 1.77 -20.53 -8.27
N PRO A 168 2.79 -21.40 -8.42
CA PRO A 168 3.25 -22.25 -7.31
C PRO A 168 3.76 -21.46 -6.08
N PRO A 169 4.55 -20.37 -6.23
CA PRO A 169 4.94 -19.55 -5.08
C PRO A 169 3.76 -18.97 -4.29
N LEU A 170 2.72 -18.50 -4.97
CA LEU A 170 1.56 -17.91 -4.30
C LEU A 170 0.73 -19.01 -3.62
N LYS A 171 0.64 -20.19 -4.23
CA LYS A 171 0.01 -21.37 -3.62
C LYS A 171 0.70 -21.77 -2.31
N ALA A 172 2.04 -21.75 -2.28
CA ALA A 172 2.81 -21.98 -1.06
C ALA A 172 2.56 -20.90 0.01
N THR A 173 2.45 -19.63 -0.39
CA THR A 173 2.09 -18.54 0.53
C THR A 173 0.69 -18.74 1.12
N ILE A 174 -0.30 -19.16 0.33
CA ILE A 174 -1.65 -19.46 0.83
C ILE A 174 -1.60 -20.57 1.90
N GLN A 175 -0.89 -21.67 1.63
CA GLN A 175 -0.72 -22.75 2.61
C GLN A 175 -0.03 -22.29 3.89
N HIS A 176 1.02 -21.47 3.76
CA HIS A 176 1.71 -20.90 4.91
C HIS A 176 0.76 -20.05 5.78
N VAL A 177 -0.05 -19.19 5.16
CA VAL A 177 -1.04 -18.38 5.87
C VAL A 177 -2.11 -19.25 6.54
N GLN A 178 -2.62 -20.28 5.85
CA GLN A 178 -3.58 -21.23 6.45
C GLN A 178 -3.03 -21.93 7.69
N ARG A 179 -1.78 -22.43 7.64
CA ARG A 179 -1.12 -23.06 8.80
C ARG A 179 -0.96 -22.08 9.97
N ALA A 180 -0.44 -20.89 9.70
CA ALA A 180 -0.25 -19.86 10.71
C ALA A 180 -1.58 -19.48 11.39
N ARG A 181 -2.68 -19.43 10.63
CA ARG A 181 -4.02 -19.17 11.18
C ARG A 181 -4.54 -20.32 12.05
N ALA A 182 -4.35 -21.56 11.61
CA ALA A 182 -4.73 -22.74 12.41
C ALA A 182 -3.95 -22.80 13.74
N GLU A 183 -2.68 -22.42 13.74
CA GLU A 183 -1.87 -22.27 14.96
C GLU A 183 -2.41 -21.19 15.89
N LEU A 184 -2.75 -20.01 15.37
CA LEU A 184 -3.32 -18.92 16.17
C LEU A 184 -4.66 -19.30 16.81
N LYS A 185 -5.52 -20.04 16.11
CA LYS A 185 -6.79 -20.53 16.67
C LYS A 185 -6.57 -21.52 17.82
N ARG A 186 -5.71 -22.53 17.61
CA ARG A 186 -5.35 -23.49 18.67
C ARG A 186 -4.77 -22.81 19.90
N ALA A 187 -3.91 -21.81 19.70
CA ALA A 187 -3.34 -21.03 20.81
C ALA A 187 -4.38 -20.18 21.55
N ALA A 188 -5.45 -19.75 20.88
CA ALA A 188 -6.56 -19.01 21.50
C ALA A 188 -7.49 -19.93 22.29
N GLU A 189 -7.73 -21.16 21.82
CA GLU A 189 -8.57 -22.17 22.50
C GLU A 189 -7.92 -22.76 23.76
N ALA A 190 -6.58 -22.69 23.87
CA ALA A 190 -5.83 -23.20 25.01
C ALA A 190 -5.71 -22.21 26.19
N ARG A 191 -6.27 -21.01 26.09
CA ARG A 191 -6.25 -19.95 27.12
C ARG A 191 -7.58 -19.86 27.83
#